data_AF-A0A346PN89-F1
#
_entry.id   AF-A0A346PN89-F1
#
_cell.length_a   1.000
_cell.length_b   1.000
_cell.length_c   1.000
_cell.angle_alpha   90.00
_cell.angle_beta   90.00
_cell.angle_gamma   90.00
#
_symmetry.space_group_name_H-M   'P 1'
#
loop_
_entity.id
_entity.type
_entity.pdbx_description
1 polymer ?
#
loop_
_entity_poly.entity_id
_entity_poly.type
_entity_poly.pdbx_seq_one_letter_code
_entity_poly.pdbx_strand_id
1 'polypeptide(L)' 'MSVDVDPNENKTRAERSIRKSGNSFVVSIPPEILQSAGMSEGDRATLEADIGGETIQIHRNTDA' A
#
# COMPACT_ATOMS: atom_id res chain seq x y z
N MET A 1 -4.36 2.44 14.85
CA MET A 1 -5.47 2.34 13.87
C MET A 1 -5.57 0.89 13.44
N SER A 2 -6.77 0.34 13.40
CA SER A 2 -7.02 -1.08 13.09
C SER A 2 -6.68 -1.41 11.63
N VAL A 3 -6.47 -2.69 11.39
CA VAL A 3 -6.43 -3.33 10.07
C VAL A 3 -7.63 -4.25 10.03
N ASP A 4 -8.36 -4.24 8.92
CA ASP A 4 -9.48 -5.14 8.65
C ASP A 4 -9.05 -6.18 7.63
N VAL A 5 -9.24 -7.46 7.96
CA VAL A 5 -8.83 -8.60 7.12
C VAL A 5 -10.10 -9.37 6.77
N ASP A 6 -10.47 -9.36 5.50
CA ASP A 6 -11.56 -10.18 4.98
C ASP A 6 -10.97 -11.49 4.41
N PRO A 7 -11.11 -12.62 5.12
CA PRO A 7 -10.59 -13.90 4.67
C PRO A 7 -11.37 -14.49 3.48
N ASN A 8 -12.59 -14.02 3.21
CA ASN A 8 -13.41 -14.53 2.12
C ASN A 8 -13.08 -13.84 0.79
N GLU A 9 -12.80 -12.53 0.83
CA GLU A 9 -12.40 -11.76 -0.35
C GLU A 9 -10.88 -11.73 -0.57
N ASN A 10 -10.10 -12.28 0.36
CA ASN A 10 -8.64 -12.18 0.40
C ASN A 10 -8.16 -10.72 0.29
N LYS A 11 -8.81 -9.82 1.04
CA LYS A 11 -8.53 -8.39 1.04
C LYS A 11 -8.16 -7.93 2.44
N THR A 12 -7.10 -7.13 2.51
CA THR A 12 -6.69 -6.43 3.73
C THR A 12 -6.88 -4.94 3.52
N ARG A 13 -7.56 -4.27 4.45
CA ARG A 13 -7.87 -2.84 4.37
C ARG A 13 -7.43 -2.12 5.63
N ALA A 14 -7.01 -0.88 5.47
CA ALA A 14 -6.62 -0.04 6.59
C ALA A 14 -6.80 1.44 6.24
N GLU A 15 -7.43 2.20 7.12
CA GLU A 15 -7.49 3.65 7.01
C GLU A 15 -6.22 4.27 7.61
N ARG A 16 -5.56 5.17 6.88
CA ARG A 16 -4.31 5.81 7.31
C ARG A 16 -4.33 7.29 6.99
N SER A 17 -3.80 8.09 7.91
CA SER A 17 -3.56 9.51 7.67
C SER A 17 -2.23 9.70 6.93
N ILE A 18 -2.23 10.66 6.00
CA ILE A 18 -0.99 11.15 5.39
C ILE A 18 -0.27 12.00 6.43
N ARG A 19 1.02 11.74 6.63
CA ARG A 19 1.90 12.50 7.51
C ARG A 19 3.00 13.19 6.72
N LYS A 20 3.63 14.21 7.31
CA LYS A 20 4.88 14.79 6.80
C LYS A 20 6.07 14.19 7.54
N SER A 21 7.13 13.88 6.80
CA SER A 21 8.45 13.52 7.33
C SER A 21 9.51 14.35 6.60
N GLY A 22 10.07 15.33 7.31
CA GLY A 22 10.86 16.39 6.68
C GLY A 22 10.04 17.10 5.58
N ASN A 23 10.56 17.09 4.36
CA ASN A 23 9.91 17.66 3.17
C ASN A 23 9.06 16.67 2.36
N SER A 24 8.83 15.45 2.86
CA SER A 24 8.09 14.41 2.15
C SER A 24 6.72 14.15 2.77
N PHE A 25 5.74 13.84 1.92
CA PHE A 25 4.48 13.23 2.34
C PHE A 25 4.64 11.71 2.42
N VAL A 26 4.15 11.12 3.50
CA VAL A 26 4.33 9.70 3.78
C VAL A 26 2.99 9.11 4.22
N VAL A 27 2.67 7.94 3.70
CA VAL A 27 1.64 7.05 4.23
C VAL A 27 2.32 5.77 4.69
N SER A 28 1.96 5.28 5.88
CA SER A 28 2.52 4.02 6.40
C SER A 28 1.64 2.86 5.99
N ILE A 29 2.19 1.94 5.22
CA ILE A 29 1.52 0.70 4.84
C ILE A 29 1.73 -0.33 5.98
N PRO A 30 0.66 -0.88 6.57
CA PRO A 30 0.75 -1.92 7.58
C PRO A 30 1.42 -3.20 7.05
N PRO A 31 2.17 -3.94 7.90
CA PRO A 31 2.80 -5.20 7.50
C PRO A 31 1.81 -6.22 6.93
N GLU A 32 0.59 -6.27 7.46
CA GLU A 32 -0.47 -7.19 7.02
C GLU A 32 -0.89 -6.93 5.57
N ILE A 33 -0.89 -5.66 5.14
CA ILE A 33 -1.19 -5.29 3.75
C ILE A 33 -0.04 -5.72 2.85
N LEU A 34 1.22 -5.47 3.25
CA LEU A 34 2.39 -5.91 2.48
C LEU A 34 2.44 -7.44 2.34
N GLN A 35 2.17 -8.19 3.41
CA GLN A 35 2.11 -9.64 3.39
C GLN A 35 1.01 -10.14 2.45
N SER A 36 -0.18 -9.55 2.48
CA SER A 36 -1.28 -9.91 1.55
C SER A 36 -0.94 -9.61 0.08
N ALA A 37 -0.11 -8.59 -0.17
CA ALA A 37 0.40 -8.27 -1.49
C ALA A 37 1.64 -9.09 -1.90
N GLY A 38 2.16 -9.95 -1.01
CA GLY A 38 3.38 -10.71 -1.23
C GLY A 38 4.60 -9.82 -1.44
N MET A 39 4.69 -8.74 -0.67
CA MET A 39 5.77 -7.74 -0.70
C MET A 39 6.47 -7.65 0.67
N SER A 40 7.73 -7.25 0.64
CA SER A 40 8.58 -7.02 1.81
C SER A 40 9.18 -5.62 1.80
N GLU A 41 9.66 -5.15 2.96
CA GLU A 41 10.43 -3.92 3.03
C GLU A 41 11.68 -4.02 2.15
N GLY A 42 11.91 -2.99 1.33
CA GLY A 42 13.02 -2.95 0.36
C GLY A 42 12.65 -3.42 -1.04
N ASP A 43 11.47 -4.03 -1.23
CA ASP A 43 10.99 -4.41 -2.56
C ASP A 43 10.77 -3.19 -3.46
N ARG A 44 11.06 -3.35 -4.75
CA ARG A 44 10.69 -2.36 -5.76
C ARG A 44 9.23 -2.52 -6.14
N ALA A 45 8.54 -1.40 -6.25
CA ALA A 45 7.16 -1.33 -6.66
C ALA A 45 6.96 -0.23 -7.70
N THR A 46 5.96 -0.41 -8.55
CA THR A 46 5.50 0.62 -9.47
C THR A 46 4.28 1.29 -8.88
N LEU A 47 4.27 2.62 -8.87
CA LEU A 47 3.09 3.41 -8.49
C LEU A 47 2.44 3.92 -9.77
N GLU A 48 1.15 3.67 -9.89
CA GLU A 48 0.33 4.11 -11.02
C GLU A 48 -0.82 4.97 -10.51
N ALA A 49 -1.07 6.09 -11.19
CA ALA A 49 -2.15 7.00 -10.86
C ALA A 49 -2.77 7.51 -12.16
N ASP A 50 -4.09 7.35 -12.27
CA ASP A 50 -4.84 7.85 -13.41
C ASP A 50 -5.15 9.34 -13.25
N ILE A 51 -5.01 10.11 -14.34
CA ILE A 51 -5.39 11.52 -14.35
C ILE A 51 -6.92 11.60 -14.26
N GLY A 52 -7.42 12.14 -13.14
CA GLY A 52 -8.85 12.18 -12.82
C GLY A 52 -9.35 10.97 -12.03
N GLY A 53 -8.47 10.01 -11.72
CA GLY A 53 -8.77 8.90 -10.83
C GLY A 53 -8.74 9.30 -9.35
N GLU A 54 -9.51 8.60 -8.54
CA GLU A 54 -9.56 8.80 -7.08
C GLU A 54 -8.59 7.88 -6.33
N THR A 55 -7.88 6.99 -7.04
CA THR A 55 -7.05 5.95 -6.43
C THR A 55 -5.64 5.92 -7.03
N ILE A 56 -4.65 5.63 -6.17
CA ILE A 56 -3.29 5.28 -6.57
C ILE A 56 -3.14 3.77 -6.43
N GLN A 57 -2.65 3.11 -7.47
CA GLN A 57 -2.36 1.68 -7.46
C GLN A 57 -0.86 1.44 -7.23
N ILE A 58 -0.55 0.39 -6.45
CA ILE A 58 0.83 -0.02 -6.18
C ILE A 58 0.96 -1.47 -6.66
N HIS A 59 1.85 -1.68 -7.61
CA HIS A 59 2.11 -2.98 -8.20
C HIS A 59 3.48 -3.48 -7.76
N ARG A 60 3.56 -4.75 -7.35
CA ARG A 60 4.84 -5.42 -7.13
C ARG A 60 5.54 -5.60 -8.48
N ASN A 61 6.82 -5.24 -8.57
CA ASN A 61 7.61 -5.52 -9.77
C ASN A 61 8.05 -6.99 -9.74
N THR A 62 7.67 -7.78 -10.75
CA THR A 62 8.02 -9.21 -10.83
C THR A 62 9.39 -9.50 -11.46
N ASP A 63 10.18 -8.48 -11.77
CA ASP A 63 11.53 -8.64 -12.33
C ASP A 63 12.60 -8.48 -11.24
N ALA A 64 12.95 -9.58 -10.57
CA ALA A 64 14.20 -9.78 -9.83
C ALA A 64 14.47 -11.28 -9.62
#